data_AF-A0A3D0UPE0-F1
#
_entry.id   AF-A0A3D0UPE0-F1
#
_cell.length_a   1.000
_cell.length_b   1.000
_cell.length_c   1.000
_cell.angle_alpha   90.00
_cell.angle_beta   90.00
_cell.angle_gamma   90.00
#
_symmetry.space_group_name_H-M   'P 1'
#
loop_
_entity.id
_entity.type
_entity.pdbx_description
1 polymer ?
#
loop_
_entity_poly.entity_id
_entity_poly.type
_entity_poly.pdbx_seq_one_letter_code
_entity_poly.pdbx_strand_id
1 'polypeptide(L)' 'MTLEIILVFVIIAVAVILFVSDKLRVDLVALMVLAALVLTGLITPADALSGFSNPAVITVWAVFILSGALSRTGVA' A
#
# COMPACT_ATOMS: atom_id res chain seq x y z
N MET A 1 -2.37 -15.91 -21.40
CA MET A 1 -2.46 -14.94 -20.30
C MET A 1 -3.92 -14.67 -20.05
N THR A 2 -4.44 -14.90 -18.85
CA THR A 2 -5.83 -14.53 -18.54
C THR A 2 -5.94 -13.00 -18.52
N LEU A 3 -7.11 -12.46 -18.86
CA LEU A 3 -7.34 -11.01 -18.92
C LEU A 3 -7.00 -10.33 -17.58
N GLU A 4 -7.32 -11.00 -16.47
CA GLU A 4 -7.00 -10.57 -15.11
C GLU A 4 -5.50 -10.38 -14.88
N ILE A 5 -4.67 -11.34 -15.31
CA ILE A 5 -3.22 -11.26 -15.16
C ILE A 5 -2.67 -10.05 -15.92
N ILE A 6 -3.16 -9.80 -17.14
CA ILE A 6 -2.75 -8.65 -17.94
C ILE A 6 -3.10 -7.34 -17.21
N LEU A 7 -4.31 -7.24 -16.64
CA LEU A 7 -4.74 -6.08 -15.87
C LEU A 7 -3.84 -5.83 -14.65
N VAL A 8 -3.54 -6.88 -13.88
CA VAL A 8 -2.62 -6.78 -12.72
C VAL A 8 -1.26 -6.24 -13.16
N PHE A 9 -0.68 -6.79 -14.22
CA PHE A 9 0.63 -6.35 -14.72
C PHE A 9 0.62 -4.89 -15.17
N VAL A 10 -0.44 -4.44 -15.85
CA VAL A 10 -0.58 -3.04 -16.26
C VAL A 10 -0.67 -2.14 -15.04
N ILE A 11 -1.47 -2.49 -14.02
CA ILE A 11 -1.59 -1.70 -12.79
C ILE A 11 -0.24 -1.59 -12.09
N ILE A 12 0.51 -2.69 -11.97
CA ILE A 12 1.84 -2.70 -11.35
C ILE A 12 2.81 -1.83 -12.15
N ALA A 13 2.83 -1.95 -13.49
CA ALA A 13 3.72 -1.16 -14.33
C ALA A 13 3.45 0.35 -14.17
N VAL A 14 2.18 0.74 -14.14
CA VAL A 14 1.76 2.13 -13.89
C VAL A 14 2.19 2.59 -12.49
N ALA A 15 1.98 1.76 -11.46
CA ALA A 15 2.38 2.08 -10.09
C ALA A 15 3.90 2.32 -9.98
N VAL A 16 4.70 1.46 -10.61
CA VAL A 16 6.17 1.61 -10.65
C VAL A 16 6.57 2.91 -11.35
N ILE A 17 5.98 3.22 -12.50
CA ILE A 17 6.25 4.48 -13.20
C ILE A 17 5.89 5.69 -12.32
N LEU A 18 4.75 5.64 -11.62
CA LEU A 18 4.34 6.71 -10.71
C LEU A 18 5.29 6.87 -9.53
N PHE A 19 5.73 5.77 -8.91
CA PHE A 19 6.72 5.82 -7.83
C PHE A 19 8.07 6.38 -8.29
N VAL A 20 8.58 5.93 -9.44
CA VAL A 20 9.86 6.43 -9.98
C VAL A 20 9.76 7.89 -10.39
N SER A 21 8.57 8.34 -10.83
CA SER A 21 8.38 9.74 -11.22
C SER A 21 8.45 10.73 -10.06
N ASP A 22 8.23 10.26 -8.81
CA ASP A 22 8.17 11.05 -7.57
C ASP A 22 7.27 12.31 -7.64
N LYS A 23 6.37 12.37 -8.63
CA LYS A 23 5.45 13.50 -8.84
C LYS A 23 4.27 13.46 -7.87
N LEU A 24 3.94 12.27 -7.38
CA LEU A 24 2.81 12.02 -6.50
C LEU A 24 3.32 11.39 -5.21
N ARG A 25 2.73 11.80 -4.09
CA ARG A 25 3.01 11.19 -2.79
C ARG A 25 2.78 9.69 -2.86
N VAL A 26 3.68 8.91 -2.27
CA VAL A 26 3.63 7.45 -2.21
C VAL A 26 2.26 6.97 -1.69
N ASP A 27 1.74 7.61 -0.65
CA ASP A 27 0.42 7.31 -0.08
C ASP A 27 -0.71 7.43 -1.11
N LEU A 28 -0.64 8.45 -1.98
CA LEU A 28 -1.64 8.71 -3.01
C LEU A 28 -1.56 7.69 -4.14
N VAL A 29 -0.34 7.30 -4.54
CA VAL A 29 -0.14 6.20 -5.49
C VAL A 29 -0.69 4.89 -4.94
N ALA A 30 -0.45 4.57 -3.67
CA ALA A 30 -1.00 3.39 -3.03
C ALA A 30 -2.54 3.38 -3.04
N LEU A 31 -3.18 4.52 -2.71
CA LEU A 31 -4.64 4.65 -2.79
C LEU A 31 -5.15 4.47 -4.22
N MET A 32 -4.48 5.02 -5.23
CA MET A 32 -4.88 4.86 -6.63
C MET A 32 -4.78 3.41 -7.10
N VAL A 33 -3.74 2.68 -6.69
CA VAL A 33 -3.60 1.25 -7.00
C VAL A 33 -4.72 0.44 -6.35
N LEU A 34 -5.00 0.70 -5.07
CA LEU A 34 -6.10 0.05 -4.36
C LEU A 34 -7.45 0.31 -5.05
N ALA A 35 -7.72 1.57 -5.42
CA ALA A 35 -8.92 1.96 -6.14
C ALA A 35 -9.01 1.29 -7.51
N ALA A 36 -7.92 1.24 -8.27
CA ALA A 36 -7.88 0.56 -9.58
C ALA A 36 -8.19 -0.93 -9.47
N LEU A 37 -7.65 -1.62 -8.47
CA LEU A 37 -7.90 -3.05 -8.24
C LEU A 37 -9.38 -3.32 -7.89
N VAL A 38 -9.99 -2.48 -7.06
CA VAL A 38 -11.42 -2.62 -6.70
C VAL A 38 -12.33 -2.26 -7.88
N LEU A 39 -12.05 -1.17 -8.60
CA LEU A 39 -12.86 -0.72 -9.74
C LEU A 39 -12.81 -1.68 -10.93
N THR A 40 -11.67 -2.34 -11.15
CA THR A 40 -11.52 -3.37 -12.18
C THR A 40 -12.13 -4.71 -11.78
N GLY A 41 -12.63 -4.85 -10.53
CA GLY A 41 -13.22 -6.08 -10.01
C GLY A 41 -12.22 -7.20 -9.78
N LEU A 42 -10.90 -6.89 -9.79
CA LEU A 42 -9.84 -7.86 -9.53
C LEU A 42 -9.83 -8.32 -8.06
N ILE A 43 -10.26 -7.45 -7.15
CA ILE A 43 -10.42 -7.76 -5.73
C ILE A 43 -11.73 -7.18 -5.20
N THR A 44 -12.29 -7.80 -4.17
CA THR A 44 -13.46 -7.23 -3.50
C THR A 44 -13.06 -6.06 -2.59
N PRO A 45 -14.00 -5.16 -2.22
CA PRO A 45 -13.71 -4.12 -1.23
C PRO A 45 -13.23 -4.70 0.12
N ALA A 46 -13.74 -5.87 0.52
CA ALA A 46 -13.31 -6.54 1.74
C ALA A 46 -11.84 -7.01 1.64
N ASP A 47 -11.43 -7.54 0.49
CA ASP A 47 -10.04 -7.95 0.25
C ASP A 47 -9.10 -6.73 0.25
N ALA A 48 -9.53 -5.61 -0.31
CA ALA A 48 -8.78 -4.36 -0.27
C ALA A 48 -8.53 -3.88 1.17
N LEU A 49 -9.54 -4.00 2.05
CA LEU A 49 -9.43 -3.67 3.47
C LEU A 49 -8.57 -4.66 4.26
N SER A 50 -8.50 -5.92 3.84
CA SER A 50 -7.71 -6.95 4.52
C SER A 50 -6.21 -6.60 4.62
N GLY A 51 -5.68 -5.83 3.66
CA GLY A 51 -4.31 -5.35 3.65
C GLY A 51 -3.95 -4.49 4.87
N PHE A 52 -4.91 -3.75 5.44
CA PHE A 52 -4.69 -2.95 6.66
C PHE A 52 -4.58 -3.81 7.93
N SER A 53 -5.16 -5.01 7.92
CA SER A 53 -5.05 -5.98 9.01
C SER A 53 -3.82 -6.89 8.89
N ASN A 54 -2.93 -6.62 7.93
CA ASN A 54 -1.73 -7.44 7.72
C ASN A 54 -0.80 -7.36 8.94
N PRO A 55 -0.41 -8.50 9.55
CA PRO A 55 0.47 -8.52 10.72
C PRO A 55 1.79 -7.77 10.52
N ALA A 56 2.35 -7.77 9.31
CA ALA A 56 3.57 -7.02 9.00
C ALA A 56 3.33 -5.50 9.06
N VAL A 57 2.22 -5.01 8.51
CA VAL A 57 1.84 -3.59 8.56
C VAL A 57 1.64 -3.15 10.02
N ILE A 58 0.90 -3.95 10.80
CA ILE A 58 0.67 -3.69 12.23
C ILE A 58 2.00 -3.66 13.01
N THR A 59 2.92 -4.57 12.69
CA THR A 59 4.24 -4.62 13.33
C THR A 59 5.05 -3.35 13.05
N VAL A 60 5.08 -2.88 11.80
CA VAL A 60 5.76 -1.63 11.43
C VAL A 60 5.17 -0.45 12.21
N TRP A 61 3.84 -0.36 12.31
CA TRP A 61 3.16 0.64 13.13
C TRP A 61 3.57 0.57 14.61
N ALA A 62 3.59 -0.62 15.19
CA ALA A 62 4.01 -0.81 16.58
C ALA A 62 5.46 -0.34 16.82
N VAL A 63 6.38 -0.66 15.90
CA VAL A 63 7.77 -0.21 15.99
C VAL A 63 7.87 1.32 15.90
N PHE A 64 7.10 1.97 15.02
CA PHE A 64 7.07 3.44 14.96
C PHE A 64 6.54 4.06 16.25
N ILE A 65 5.49 3.49 16.84
CA ILE A 65 4.95 3.94 18.14
C ILE A 65 6.00 3.78 19.24
N LEU A 66 6.66 2.63 19.32
CA LEU A 66 7.71 2.37 20.31
C LEU A 66 8.90 3.32 20.14
N SER A 67 9.35 3.57 18.91
CA SER A 67 10.42 4.54 18.60
C SER A 67 10.04 5.96 19.05
N GLY A 68 8.80 6.39 18.78
CA GLY A 68 8.29 7.67 19.25
C GLY A 68 8.18 7.77 20.78
N ALA A 69 7.76 6.69 21.44
CA ALA A 69 7.68 6.64 22.90
C ALA A 69 9.08 6.73 23.55
N LEU A 70 10.05 6.00 23.00
CA LEU A 70 11.43 5.99 23.48
C LEU A 70 12.12 7.36 23.32
N SER A 71 11.88 8.03 22.19
CA SER A 71 12.37 9.39 21.96
C SER A 71 11.77 10.39 22.95
N ARG A 72 10.49 10.24 23.31
CA ARG A 72 9.83 11.11 24.33
C ARG A 72 10.35 10.89 25.74
N THR A 73 10.79 9.68 26.08
CA THR A 73 11.35 9.36 27.41
C THR A 73 12.84 9.69 27.53
N GLY A 74 13.50 10.11 26.44
CA GLY A 74 14.91 10.48 26.42
C GLY A 74 15.87 9.29 26.55
N VAL A 75 15.39 8.07 26.32
CA VAL A 75 16.20 6.85 26.35
C VAL A 75 16.92 6.61 25.01
N ALA A 76 16.46 7.25 23.94
CA ALA A 76 17.07 7.25 22.61
C ALA A 76 17.64 8.61 22.24
#